data_AF-A0A087SPA3-F1
#
_entry.id   AF-A0A087SPA3-F1
#
_cell.length_a   1.000
_cell.length_b   1.000
_cell.length_c   1.000
_cell.angle_alpha   90.00
_cell.angle_beta   90.00
_cell.angle_gamma   90.00
#
_symmetry.space_group_name_H-M   'P 1'
#
loop_
_entity.id
_entity.type
_entity.pdbx_description
1 polymer ?
#
loop_
_entity_poly.entity_id
_entity_poly.type
_entity_poly.pdbx_seq_one_letter_code
_entity_poly.pdbx_strand_id
1 'polypeptide(L)'
;MSNLRVVKGPHGVNKVHCVDRPDCKKTIVYFGGDQIHQHGVDGVIIDLQSPTKVAKLLCSSSGGAAVYSIEPSRREAGSACYDNFLHGCTLSGEPLGYKAGPLKALPQLLALLIGAGWEHRGGGRVDLIAFSKGGVVLNQILTELAELASHGSSTPLDEPGTSNAAENVHQLTSALQTVQYLDVGLNCRGAFLTDPQVFVALGTFAARHPRFRLELYTTPWTREGSRRPWLVREREAMLRLATQRGVPCLHSPLFADVVAKQSPRDLLMLHFKAHLVFLANESAADPVILA
;
A
#
# COMPACT_ATOMS: atom_id res chain seq x y z
N MET A 1 14.34 -14.02 11.82
CA MET A 1 14.95 -12.68 11.98
C MET A 1 14.56 -11.82 10.79
N SER A 2 14.44 -10.50 10.94
CA SER A 2 14.19 -9.59 9.82
C SER A 2 15.52 -9.20 9.18
N ASN A 3 15.68 -9.38 7.87
CA ASN A 3 16.89 -9.08 7.13
C ASN A 3 16.70 -7.77 6.36
N LEU A 4 17.65 -6.84 6.51
CA LEU A 4 17.70 -5.64 5.69
C LEU A 4 18.43 -5.97 4.38
N ARG A 5 17.80 -5.65 3.25
CA ARG A 5 18.39 -5.76 1.92
C ARG A 5 18.35 -4.41 1.21
N VAL A 6 19.43 -4.05 0.56
CA VAL A 6 19.50 -2.87 -0.32
C VAL A 6 19.38 -3.39 -1.74
N VAL A 7 18.26 -3.08 -2.40
CA VAL A 7 17.93 -3.66 -3.71
C VAL A 7 17.83 -2.54 -4.74
N LYS A 8 18.53 -2.73 -5.87
CA LYS A 8 18.45 -1.85 -7.03
C LYS A 8 17.39 -2.39 -7.99
N GLY A 9 16.31 -1.64 -8.14
CA GLY A 9 15.31 -1.86 -9.19
C GLY A 9 15.57 -0.99 -10.43
N PRO A 10 14.72 -1.09 -11.45
CA PRO A 10 14.85 -0.33 -12.70
C PRO A 10 14.79 1.20 -12.50
N HIS A 11 14.14 1.67 -11.44
CA HIS A 11 13.89 3.10 -11.22
C HIS A 11 14.63 3.66 -10.01
N GLY A 12 15.48 2.85 -9.36
CA GLY A 12 16.34 3.30 -8.26
C GLY A 12 16.53 2.24 -7.20
N VAL A 13 17.16 2.65 -6.10
CA VAL A 13 17.49 1.79 -4.97
C VAL A 13 16.50 2.02 -3.83
N ASN A 14 15.99 0.93 -3.25
CA ASN A 14 15.24 0.98 -1.99
C ASN A 14 15.85 0.02 -0.97
N LYS A 15 15.62 0.34 0.30
CA LYS A 15 15.85 -0.59 1.40
C LYS A 15 14.58 -1.42 1.62
N VAL A 16 14.75 -2.74 1.74
CA VAL A 16 13.67 -3.68 1.98
C VAL A 16 13.98 -4.44 3.27
N HIS A 17 13.10 -4.33 4.26
CA HIS A 17 13.16 -5.13 5.48
C HIS A 17 12.27 -6.34 5.30
N CYS A 18 12.88 -7.51 5.14
CA CYS A 18 12.13 -8.74 4.92
C CYS A 18 12.11 -9.63 6.16
N VAL A 19 10.94 -10.17 6.49
CA VAL A 19 10.79 -11.33 7.37
C VAL A 19 10.48 -12.50 6.45
N ASP A 20 11.52 -13.25 6.12
CA ASP A 20 11.41 -14.37 5.19
C ASP A 20 10.70 -15.57 5.84
N ARG A 21 9.79 -16.17 5.08
CA ARG A 21 8.98 -17.33 5.45
C ARG A 21 8.85 -18.20 4.21
N PRO A 22 9.89 -19.02 3.90
CA PRO A 22 9.93 -19.79 2.67
C PRO A 22 8.84 -20.85 2.58
N ASP A 23 8.12 -21.17 3.66
CA ASP A 23 7.01 -22.12 3.61
C ASP A 23 5.63 -21.42 3.51
N CYS A 24 5.59 -20.09 3.61
CA CYS A 24 4.34 -19.34 3.63
C CYS A 24 3.86 -18.95 2.23
N LYS A 25 2.56 -19.09 2.00
CA LYS A 25 1.87 -18.66 0.77
C LYS A 25 1.30 -17.24 0.86
N LYS A 26 1.29 -16.60 2.04
CA LYS A 26 0.88 -15.19 2.23
C LYS A 26 2.12 -14.31 2.18
N THR A 27 2.15 -13.39 1.24
CA THR A 27 3.11 -12.29 1.16
C THR A 27 2.41 -10.98 1.51
N ILE A 28 3.00 -10.20 2.40
CA ILE A 28 2.57 -8.84 2.71
C ILE A 28 3.68 -7.89 2.26
N VAL A 29 3.32 -6.90 1.45
CA VAL A 29 4.21 -5.80 1.11
C VAL A 29 3.71 -4.55 1.82
N TYR A 30 4.59 -3.92 2.60
CA TYR A 30 4.24 -2.77 3.41
C TYR A 30 5.01 -1.52 2.97
N PHE A 31 4.28 -0.42 2.78
CA PHE A 31 4.82 0.91 2.52
C PHE A 31 4.51 1.83 3.70
N GLY A 32 5.54 2.23 4.43
CA GLY A 32 5.40 3.19 5.53
C GLY A 32 5.11 4.62 5.06
N GLY A 33 4.94 5.53 6.00
CA GLY A 33 4.70 6.94 5.69
C GLY A 33 5.63 7.90 6.40
N ASP A 34 5.09 9.10 6.62
CA ASP A 34 5.80 10.20 7.27
C ASP A 34 6.17 9.82 8.71
N GLN A 35 7.31 10.35 9.16
CA GLN A 35 7.83 10.17 10.50
C GLN A 35 7.67 11.44 11.33
N ILE A 36 7.45 11.25 12.63
CA ILE A 36 7.41 12.32 13.62
C ILE A 36 8.57 12.15 14.61
N HIS A 37 9.30 13.24 14.83
CA HIS A 37 10.45 13.30 15.73
C HIS A 37 10.25 14.29 16.90
N GLN A 38 9.00 14.64 17.20
CA GLN A 38 8.69 15.62 18.25
C GLN A 38 8.96 15.06 19.65
N HIS A 39 9.35 15.93 20.58
CA HIS A 39 9.47 15.56 22.00
C HIS A 39 8.13 15.14 22.59
N GLY A 40 8.13 14.09 23.42
CA GLY A 40 6.94 13.58 24.10
C GLY A 40 6.01 12.75 23.21
N VAL A 41 6.54 12.15 22.14
CA VAL A 41 5.87 11.08 21.39
C VAL A 41 6.02 9.77 22.16
N ASP A 42 4.92 9.03 22.28
CA ASP A 42 4.87 7.71 22.91
C ASP A 42 5.89 6.75 22.27
N GLY A 43 6.63 5.99 23.09
CA GLY A 43 7.61 5.02 22.61
C GLY A 43 7.03 3.99 21.65
N VAL A 44 5.75 3.64 21.83
CA VAL A 44 5.03 2.75 20.90
C VAL A 44 4.92 3.37 19.50
N ILE A 45 4.69 4.69 19.41
CA ILE A 45 4.62 5.38 18.11
C ILE A 45 6.00 5.47 17.45
N ILE A 46 7.06 5.64 18.23
CA ILE A 46 8.43 5.58 17.70
C ILE A 46 8.70 4.18 17.12
N ASP A 47 8.24 3.15 17.80
CA ASP A 47 8.40 1.77 17.36
C ASP A 47 7.64 1.45 16.07
N LEU A 48 6.41 1.96 15.94
CA LEU A 48 5.58 1.79 14.74
C LEU A 48 6.10 2.56 13.51
N GLN A 49 7.09 3.43 13.70
CA GLN A 49 7.79 4.10 12.59
C GLN A 49 9.01 3.32 12.10
N SER A 50 9.43 2.25 12.81
CA SER A 50 10.53 1.39 12.42
C SER A 50 10.05 0.34 11.40
N PRO A 51 10.56 0.35 10.15
CA PRO A 51 10.21 -0.63 9.13
C PRO A 51 10.42 -2.07 9.60
N THR A 52 11.52 -2.30 10.34
CA THR A 52 11.87 -3.61 10.92
C THR A 52 10.85 -4.08 11.95
N LYS A 53 10.41 -3.19 12.85
CA LYS A 53 9.42 -3.54 13.88
C LYS A 53 8.05 -3.80 13.25
N VAL A 54 7.61 -2.95 12.32
CA VAL A 54 6.34 -3.15 11.61
C VAL A 54 6.34 -4.47 10.82
N ALA A 55 7.44 -4.80 10.13
CA ALA A 55 7.53 -6.07 9.40
C ALA A 55 7.37 -7.29 10.32
N LYS A 56 7.99 -7.27 11.52
CA LYS A 56 7.85 -8.33 12.53
C LYS A 56 6.43 -8.41 13.10
N LEU A 57 5.83 -7.26 13.38
CA LEU A 57 4.46 -7.18 13.89
C LEU A 57 3.46 -7.74 12.87
N LEU A 58 3.54 -7.30 11.61
CA LEU A 58 2.69 -7.81 10.52
C LEU A 58 2.87 -9.32 10.31
N CYS A 59 4.11 -9.81 10.39
CA CYS A 59 4.39 -11.24 10.27
C CYS A 59 3.70 -12.03 11.40
N SER A 60 3.79 -11.52 12.63
CA SER A 60 3.23 -12.17 13.82
C SER A 60 1.71 -12.13 13.83
N SER A 61 1.10 -11.00 13.43
CA SER A 61 -0.36 -10.83 13.40
C SER A 61 -1.04 -11.56 12.24
N SER A 62 -0.29 -11.92 11.19
CA SER A 62 -0.84 -12.47 9.95
C SER A 62 -0.56 -13.96 9.78
N GLY A 63 -0.60 -14.73 10.88
CA GLY A 63 -0.35 -16.18 10.85
C GLY A 63 1.03 -16.58 10.33
N GLY A 64 2.04 -15.70 10.47
CA GLY A 64 3.40 -15.96 9.99
C GLY A 64 3.64 -15.70 8.51
N ALA A 65 2.97 -14.71 7.93
CA ALA A 65 3.20 -14.25 6.55
C ALA A 65 4.66 -13.90 6.26
N ALA A 66 5.11 -14.07 5.00
CA ALA A 66 6.32 -13.42 4.52
C ALA A 66 6.05 -11.92 4.39
N VAL A 67 6.90 -11.07 4.97
CA VAL A 67 6.66 -9.61 4.98
C VAL A 67 7.82 -8.86 4.36
N TYR A 68 7.53 -7.93 3.46
CA TYR A 68 8.49 -7.04 2.81
C TYR A 68 8.11 -5.59 3.09
N SER A 69 8.76 -4.97 4.07
CA SER A 69 8.58 -3.55 4.37
C SER A 69 9.55 -2.71 3.54
N ILE A 70 9.03 -1.94 2.59
CA ILE A 70 9.81 -1.13 1.64
C ILE A 70 9.91 0.30 2.17
N GLU A 71 11.14 0.77 2.37
CA GLU A 71 11.40 2.16 2.74
C GLU A 71 11.21 3.12 1.55
N PRO A 72 10.81 4.37 1.82
CA PRO A 72 10.87 5.43 0.81
C PRO A 72 12.30 5.61 0.28
N SER A 73 12.45 6.07 -0.96
CA SER A 73 13.77 6.31 -1.58
C SER A 73 14.58 7.38 -0.85
N ARG A 74 13.89 8.33 -0.22
CA ARG A 74 14.49 9.35 0.65
C ARG A 74 13.46 9.84 1.66
N ARG A 75 13.94 10.60 2.65
CA ARG A 75 13.09 11.34 3.59
C ARG A 75 13.45 12.82 3.59
N GLU A 76 12.44 13.66 3.55
CA GLU A 76 12.58 15.12 3.58
C GLU A 76 11.91 15.67 4.84
N ALA A 77 12.70 16.11 5.83
CA ALA A 77 12.18 16.60 7.12
C ALA A 77 11.12 15.67 7.76
N GLY A 78 11.34 14.35 7.69
CA GLY A 78 10.40 13.31 8.16
C GLY A 78 9.39 12.84 7.12
N SER A 79 9.17 13.59 6.04
CA SER A 79 8.30 13.20 4.94
C SER A 79 8.84 12.00 4.16
N ALA A 80 8.01 11.00 3.90
CA ALA A 80 8.39 9.84 3.08
C ALA A 80 8.29 10.17 1.59
N CYS A 81 9.36 9.93 0.82
CA CYS A 81 9.36 10.23 -0.61
C CYS A 81 9.61 8.97 -1.42
N TYR A 82 8.65 8.61 -2.27
CA TYR A 82 8.63 7.39 -3.07
C TYR A 82 8.96 7.68 -4.54
N ASP A 83 10.02 8.43 -4.78
CA ASP A 83 10.48 8.89 -6.10
C ASP A 83 10.70 7.74 -7.10
N ASN A 84 11.15 6.59 -6.60
CA ASN A 84 11.38 5.39 -7.42
C ASN A 84 10.07 4.74 -7.91
N PHE A 85 8.93 5.04 -7.28
CA PHE A 85 7.62 4.52 -7.68
C PHE A 85 6.80 5.54 -8.46
N LEU A 86 6.99 6.83 -8.23
CA LEU A 86 6.18 7.89 -8.83
C LEU A 86 6.84 8.53 -10.05
N HIS A 87 6.07 8.90 -11.08
CA HIS A 87 6.62 9.62 -12.24
C HIS A 87 7.13 11.02 -11.92
N GLY A 88 6.60 11.63 -10.86
CA GLY A 88 7.04 12.91 -10.35
C GLY A 88 6.43 13.17 -8.99
N CYS A 89 7.21 13.74 -8.10
CA CYS A 89 6.74 14.19 -6.81
C CYS A 89 7.42 15.51 -6.42
N THR A 90 6.82 16.22 -5.48
CA THR A 90 7.41 17.42 -4.87
C THR A 90 8.64 17.06 -4.02
N LEU A 91 9.33 18.09 -3.52
CA LEU A 91 10.42 17.89 -2.56
C LEU A 91 9.96 17.11 -1.31
N SER A 92 8.75 17.35 -0.81
CA SER A 92 8.15 16.64 0.33
C SER A 92 7.42 15.33 -0.03
N GLY A 93 7.49 14.90 -1.29
CA GLY A 93 7.04 13.58 -1.74
C GLY A 93 5.57 13.50 -2.14
N GLU A 94 4.85 14.62 -2.24
CA GLU A 94 3.50 14.64 -2.80
C GLU A 94 3.52 14.35 -4.31
N PRO A 95 2.63 13.48 -4.83
CA PRO A 95 2.62 13.09 -6.23
C PRO A 95 2.18 14.26 -7.12
N LEU A 96 2.82 14.41 -8.29
CA LEU A 96 2.42 15.37 -9.33
C LEU A 96 1.32 14.80 -10.26
N GLY A 97 0.70 13.69 -9.85
CA GLY A 97 -0.24 12.91 -10.63
C GLY A 97 0.18 11.44 -10.71
N TYR A 98 -0.78 10.58 -11.01
CA TYR A 98 -0.56 9.16 -11.27
C TYR A 98 -0.64 8.91 -12.77
N LYS A 99 0.28 8.12 -13.30
CA LYS A 99 0.36 7.86 -14.76
C LYS A 99 0.33 6.37 -15.03
N ALA A 100 -0.45 5.97 -16.02
CA ALA A 100 -0.59 4.57 -16.42
C ALA A 100 0.64 4.04 -17.17
N GLY A 101 1.35 4.90 -17.92
CA GLY A 101 2.50 4.50 -18.74
C GLY A 101 3.55 5.60 -18.94
N PRO A 102 4.83 5.23 -19.19
CA PRO A 102 5.39 3.88 -19.09
C PRO A 102 5.34 3.34 -17.64
N LEU A 103 5.20 2.04 -17.43
CA LEU A 103 5.09 1.46 -16.08
C LEU A 103 6.32 1.81 -15.22
N LYS A 104 6.10 2.12 -13.94
CA LYS A 104 7.17 2.50 -13.02
C LYS A 104 7.08 1.75 -11.68
N ALA A 105 5.93 1.79 -11.02
CA ALA A 105 5.74 1.22 -9.69
C ALA A 105 5.74 -0.31 -9.71
N LEU A 106 5.07 -0.96 -10.66
CA LEU A 106 5.01 -2.43 -10.76
C LEU A 106 6.40 -3.04 -11.07
N PRO A 107 7.14 -2.59 -12.09
CA PRO A 107 8.50 -3.09 -12.34
C PRO A 107 9.45 -2.82 -11.17
N GLN A 108 9.34 -1.65 -10.52
CA GLN A 108 10.13 -1.36 -9.32
C GLN A 108 9.78 -2.32 -8.19
N LEU A 109 8.50 -2.50 -7.86
CA LEU A 109 8.05 -3.41 -6.81
C LEU A 109 8.57 -4.82 -7.05
N LEU A 110 8.36 -5.35 -8.26
CA LEU A 110 8.78 -6.70 -8.60
C LEU A 110 10.28 -6.90 -8.43
N ALA A 111 11.11 -5.96 -8.93
CA ALA A 111 12.55 -6.05 -8.79
C ALA A 111 13.00 -6.03 -7.32
N LEU A 112 12.34 -5.20 -6.49
CA LEU A 112 12.60 -5.14 -5.06
C LEU A 112 12.22 -6.43 -4.35
N LEU A 113 11.08 -7.04 -4.71
CA LEU A 113 10.63 -8.32 -4.15
C LEU A 113 11.60 -9.44 -4.52
N ILE A 114 11.93 -9.61 -5.82
CA ILE A 114 12.86 -10.65 -6.29
C ILE A 114 14.23 -10.48 -5.65
N GLY A 115 14.79 -9.26 -5.65
CA GLY A 115 16.08 -9.00 -4.99
C GLY A 115 16.03 -9.20 -3.48
N ALA A 116 14.85 -9.10 -2.88
CA ALA A 116 14.61 -9.42 -1.48
C ALA A 116 14.38 -10.92 -1.20
N GLY A 117 14.40 -11.77 -2.22
CA GLY A 117 14.19 -13.22 -2.12
C GLY A 117 12.74 -13.65 -2.22
N TRP A 118 11.85 -12.82 -2.76
CA TRP A 118 10.50 -13.24 -3.11
C TRP A 118 10.52 -14.13 -4.34
N GLU A 119 9.74 -15.19 -4.28
CA GLU A 119 9.50 -16.11 -5.38
C GLU A 119 7.98 -16.28 -5.53
N HIS A 120 7.50 -16.27 -6.78
CA HIS A 120 6.11 -16.61 -7.04
C HIS A 120 5.88 -18.09 -6.68
N ARG A 121 4.91 -18.34 -5.81
CA ARG A 121 4.52 -19.68 -5.38
C ARG A 121 3.14 -19.98 -5.93
N GLY A 122 2.97 -21.13 -6.57
CA GLY A 122 1.66 -21.55 -7.08
C GLY A 122 0.58 -21.50 -5.98
N GLY A 123 -0.47 -20.70 -6.23
CA GLY A 123 -1.55 -20.45 -5.28
C GLY A 123 -1.19 -19.52 -4.11
N GLY A 124 -0.08 -18.79 -4.21
CA GLY A 124 0.30 -17.72 -3.28
C GLY A 124 -0.61 -16.51 -3.38
N ARG A 125 -0.61 -15.68 -2.33
CA ARG A 125 -1.31 -14.38 -2.30
C ARG A 125 -0.37 -13.26 -1.91
N VAL A 126 -0.57 -12.10 -2.52
CA VAL A 126 0.12 -10.86 -2.21
C VAL A 126 -0.91 -9.85 -1.72
N ASP A 127 -0.66 -9.30 -0.54
CA ASP A 127 -1.44 -8.24 0.08
C ASP A 127 -0.54 -6.99 0.14
N LEU A 128 -1.01 -5.88 -0.43
CA LEU A 128 -0.30 -4.59 -0.37
C LEU A 128 -0.92 -3.74 0.73
N ILE A 129 -0.07 -3.22 1.62
CA ILE A 129 -0.49 -2.37 2.74
C ILE A 129 0.29 -1.08 2.66
N ALA A 130 -0.38 0.06 2.79
CA ALA A 130 0.32 1.32 2.89
C ALA A 130 -0.24 2.21 3.99
N PHE A 131 0.67 2.79 4.77
CA PHE A 131 0.36 3.71 5.85
C PHE A 131 0.64 5.15 5.45
N SER A 132 -0.26 6.07 5.81
CA SER A 132 -0.02 7.52 5.67
C SER A 132 0.41 7.88 4.22
N LYS A 133 1.55 8.53 4.02
CA LYS A 133 2.06 8.90 2.69
C LYS A 133 2.41 7.69 1.80
N GLY A 134 2.60 6.48 2.36
CA GLY A 134 2.82 5.27 1.55
C GLY A 134 1.69 4.99 0.55
N GLY A 135 0.47 5.48 0.80
CA GLY A 135 -0.68 5.29 -0.08
C GLY A 135 -0.49 5.83 -1.50
N VAL A 136 0.45 6.76 -1.71
CA VAL A 136 0.79 7.24 -3.07
C VAL A 136 1.35 6.12 -3.95
N VAL A 137 2.03 5.14 -3.36
CA VAL A 137 2.53 3.98 -4.08
C VAL A 137 1.37 3.08 -4.52
N LEU A 138 0.39 2.86 -3.64
CA LEU A 138 -0.82 2.08 -3.98
C LEU A 138 -1.61 2.75 -5.10
N ASN A 139 -1.79 4.06 -5.05
CA ASN A 139 -2.48 4.81 -6.10
C ASN A 139 -1.77 4.66 -7.47
N GLN A 140 -0.44 4.73 -7.48
CA GLN A 140 0.33 4.52 -8.71
C GLN A 140 0.26 3.07 -9.20
N ILE A 141 0.38 2.08 -8.30
CA ILE A 141 0.23 0.65 -8.64
C ILE A 141 -1.16 0.36 -9.23
N LEU A 142 -2.23 0.87 -8.62
CA LEU A 142 -3.60 0.69 -9.12
C LEU A 142 -3.81 1.37 -10.47
N THR A 143 -3.16 2.51 -10.72
CA THR A 143 -3.19 3.18 -12.03
C THR A 143 -2.49 2.34 -13.10
N GLU A 144 -1.36 1.72 -12.76
CA GLU A 144 -0.64 0.80 -13.66
C GLU A 144 -1.39 -0.53 -13.87
N LEU A 145 -2.07 -1.04 -12.84
CA LEU A 145 -2.94 -2.22 -12.97
C LEU A 145 -4.11 -1.95 -13.92
N ALA A 146 -4.69 -0.75 -13.86
CA ALA A 146 -5.72 -0.32 -14.81
C ALA A 146 -5.21 -0.30 -16.26
N GLU A 147 -3.96 0.13 -16.48
CA GLU A 147 -3.36 0.10 -17.81
C GLU A 147 -3.21 -1.34 -18.33
N LEU A 148 -2.59 -2.21 -17.52
CA LEU A 148 -2.44 -3.64 -17.85
C LEU A 148 -3.79 -4.32 -18.10
N ALA A 149 -4.81 -3.95 -17.32
CA ALA A 149 -6.15 -4.49 -17.49
C ALA A 149 -6.79 -4.06 -18.82
N SER A 150 -6.47 -2.86 -19.31
CA SER A 150 -7.04 -2.27 -20.52
C SER A 150 -6.37 -2.75 -21.81
N HIS A 151 -5.12 -3.20 -21.75
CA HIS A 151 -4.34 -3.58 -22.94
C HIS A 151 -4.32 -5.09 -23.26
N GLY A 152 -5.03 -5.91 -22.48
CA GLY A 152 -5.11 -7.35 -22.75
C GLY A 152 -3.75 -8.05 -22.72
N SER A 153 -3.58 -9.11 -23.53
CA SER A 153 -2.35 -9.91 -23.60
C SER A 153 -1.15 -9.22 -24.26
N SER A 154 -1.33 -8.02 -24.83
CA SER A 154 -0.23 -7.18 -25.31
C SER A 154 0.19 -6.25 -24.18
N THR A 155 1.23 -6.61 -23.44
CA THR A 155 1.74 -5.77 -22.36
C THR A 155 2.72 -4.73 -22.92
N PRO A 156 2.81 -3.52 -22.34
CA PRO A 156 3.89 -2.57 -22.63
C PRO A 156 5.30 -3.12 -22.33
N LEU A 157 5.38 -4.34 -21.78
CA LEU A 157 6.59 -5.08 -21.45
C LEU A 157 6.92 -6.15 -22.51
N ASP A 158 6.26 -6.16 -23.67
CA ASP A 158 6.49 -7.16 -24.73
C ASP A 158 7.65 -6.79 -25.68
N GLU A 159 8.54 -5.88 -25.28
CA GLU A 159 9.75 -5.54 -26.05
C GLU A 159 10.66 -6.78 -26.21
N PRO A 160 11.21 -7.05 -27.42
CA PRO A 160 12.05 -8.21 -27.67
C PRO A 160 13.25 -8.28 -26.70
N GLY A 161 13.25 -9.28 -25.81
CA GLY A 161 14.28 -9.48 -24.77
C GLY A 161 13.80 -9.33 -23.31
N THR A 162 12.52 -9.00 -23.08
CA THR A 162 11.96 -8.76 -21.74
C THR A 162 10.91 -9.80 -21.28
N SER A 163 10.81 -10.94 -21.98
CA SER A 163 9.81 -12.00 -21.72
C SER A 163 9.71 -12.45 -20.26
N ASN A 164 10.84 -12.53 -19.53
CA ASN A 164 10.84 -12.89 -18.11
C ASN A 164 10.26 -11.78 -17.21
N ALA A 165 10.41 -10.50 -17.58
CA ALA A 165 9.89 -9.38 -16.80
C ALA A 165 8.37 -9.25 -16.94
N ALA A 166 7.84 -9.38 -18.16
CA ALA A 166 6.41 -9.39 -18.43
C ALA A 166 5.69 -10.53 -17.68
N GLU A 167 6.25 -11.74 -17.78
CA GLU A 167 5.72 -12.92 -17.07
C GLU A 167 5.75 -12.73 -15.55
N ASN A 168 6.85 -12.22 -14.99
CA ASN A 168 6.94 -11.98 -13.55
C ASN A 168 5.99 -10.88 -13.06
N VAL A 169 5.73 -9.84 -13.87
CA VAL A 169 4.71 -8.85 -13.55
C VAL A 169 3.33 -9.49 -13.56
N HIS A 170 3.02 -10.31 -14.56
CA HIS A 170 1.77 -11.07 -14.61
C HIS A 170 1.59 -12.00 -13.40
N GLN A 171 2.65 -12.67 -12.96
CA GLN A 171 2.65 -13.50 -11.75
C GLN A 171 2.39 -12.70 -10.47
N LEU A 172 2.96 -11.50 -10.36
CA LEU A 172 2.72 -10.59 -9.24
C LEU A 172 1.27 -10.09 -9.23
N THR A 173 0.76 -9.63 -10.38
CA THR A 173 -0.59 -9.07 -10.49
C THR A 173 -1.67 -10.14 -10.30
N SER A 174 -1.45 -11.37 -10.80
CA SER A 174 -2.36 -12.50 -10.59
C SER A 174 -2.39 -12.98 -9.13
N ALA A 175 -1.30 -12.83 -8.39
CA ALA A 175 -1.24 -13.15 -6.95
C ALA A 175 -1.84 -12.05 -6.06
N LEU A 176 -2.04 -10.83 -6.57
CA LEU A 176 -2.53 -9.70 -5.81
C LEU A 176 -3.99 -9.90 -5.35
N GLN A 177 -4.22 -9.95 -4.04
CA GLN A 177 -5.56 -10.13 -3.47
C GLN A 177 -6.09 -8.90 -2.74
N THR A 178 -5.26 -8.18 -1.98
CA THR A 178 -5.72 -6.99 -1.28
C THR A 178 -4.83 -5.80 -1.50
N VAL A 179 -5.45 -4.62 -1.55
CA VAL A 179 -4.80 -3.33 -1.50
C VAL A 179 -5.41 -2.54 -0.34
N GLN A 180 -4.64 -2.41 0.73
CA GLN A 180 -5.10 -1.92 2.04
C GLN A 180 -4.50 -0.54 2.32
N TYR A 181 -5.37 0.46 2.39
CA TYR A 181 -5.04 1.83 2.77
C TYR A 181 -5.17 1.96 4.29
N LEU A 182 -4.05 1.96 5.00
CA LEU A 182 -4.00 2.16 6.45
C LEU A 182 -3.82 3.64 6.78
N ASP A 183 -4.93 4.31 7.09
CA ASP A 183 -5.00 5.72 7.46
C ASP A 183 -4.18 6.64 6.56
N VAL A 184 -4.29 6.41 5.24
CA VAL A 184 -3.57 7.14 4.21
C VAL A 184 -3.98 8.62 4.22
N GLY A 185 -2.99 9.50 4.03
CA GLY A 185 -3.22 10.93 3.99
C GLY A 185 -2.06 11.71 3.38
N LEU A 186 -2.41 12.86 2.81
CA LEU A 186 -1.49 13.86 2.25
C LEU A 186 -1.90 15.26 2.72
N ASN A 187 -0.94 16.18 2.68
CA ASN A 187 -1.18 17.61 2.91
C ASN A 187 -1.70 18.34 1.66
N CYS A 188 -1.97 17.61 0.59
CA CYS A 188 -2.61 18.07 -0.64
C CYS A 188 -3.54 16.99 -1.21
N ARG A 189 -4.14 17.28 -2.37
CA ARG A 189 -4.94 16.31 -3.14
C ARG A 189 -4.09 15.12 -3.62
N GLY A 190 -4.78 14.02 -3.92
CA GLY A 190 -4.19 12.78 -4.42
C GLY A 190 -3.91 11.75 -3.35
N ALA A 191 -4.55 11.82 -2.17
CA ALA A 191 -4.40 10.78 -1.16
C ALA A 191 -5.13 9.50 -1.57
N PHE A 192 -6.25 9.63 -2.28
CA PHE A 192 -7.01 8.51 -2.85
C PHE A 192 -7.22 8.69 -4.35
N LEU A 193 -7.35 7.59 -5.08
CA LEU A 193 -7.68 7.62 -6.51
C LEU A 193 -9.09 8.13 -6.74
N THR A 194 -9.21 9.05 -7.70
CA THR A 194 -10.49 9.67 -8.07
C THR A 194 -10.72 9.71 -9.58
N ASP A 195 -9.86 9.04 -10.36
CA ASP A 195 -10.00 8.96 -11.81
C ASP A 195 -11.02 7.87 -12.20
N PRO A 196 -12.16 8.23 -12.83
CA PRO A 196 -13.16 7.26 -13.24
C PRO A 196 -12.66 6.24 -14.27
N GLN A 197 -11.70 6.60 -15.14
CA GLN A 197 -11.17 5.69 -16.16
C GLN A 197 -10.34 4.58 -15.53
N VAL A 198 -9.54 4.91 -14.51
CA VAL A 198 -8.82 3.92 -13.72
C VAL A 198 -9.81 2.91 -13.10
N PHE A 199 -10.94 3.39 -12.57
CA PHE A 199 -11.95 2.50 -11.99
C PHE A 199 -12.72 1.65 -13.00
N VAL A 200 -12.93 2.13 -14.24
CA VAL A 200 -13.49 1.29 -15.32
C VAL A 200 -12.58 0.08 -15.56
N ALA A 201 -11.29 0.32 -15.72
CA ALA A 201 -10.32 -0.74 -15.96
C ALA A 201 -10.12 -1.66 -14.74
N LEU A 202 -10.10 -1.10 -13.53
CA LEU A 202 -10.05 -1.89 -12.29
C LEU A 202 -11.29 -2.77 -12.10
N GLY A 203 -12.47 -2.36 -12.60
CA GLY A 203 -13.65 -3.21 -12.64
C GLY A 203 -13.42 -4.46 -13.48
N THR A 204 -12.84 -4.30 -14.68
CA THR A 204 -12.44 -5.40 -15.56
C THR A 204 -11.35 -6.27 -14.92
N PHE A 205 -10.43 -5.68 -14.16
CA PHE A 205 -9.43 -6.41 -13.40
C PHE A 205 -10.09 -7.26 -12.29
N ALA A 206 -10.92 -6.66 -11.44
CA ALA A 206 -11.61 -7.33 -10.35
C ALA A 206 -12.49 -8.50 -10.85
N ALA A 207 -13.15 -8.34 -12.00
CA ALA A 207 -13.94 -9.41 -12.63
C ALA A 207 -13.09 -10.63 -13.02
N ARG A 208 -11.83 -10.43 -13.41
CA ARG A 208 -10.87 -11.51 -13.72
C ARG A 208 -10.16 -12.07 -12.49
N HIS A 209 -10.07 -11.27 -11.43
CA HIS A 209 -9.38 -11.60 -10.19
C HIS A 209 -10.40 -11.57 -9.03
N PRO A 210 -11.24 -12.60 -8.85
CA PRO A 210 -12.38 -12.56 -7.92
C PRO A 210 -12.00 -12.40 -6.44
N ARG A 211 -10.72 -12.58 -6.10
CA ARG A 211 -10.19 -12.36 -4.73
C ARG A 211 -9.66 -10.94 -4.52
N PHE A 212 -9.49 -10.17 -5.60
CA PHE A 212 -8.99 -8.81 -5.56
C PHE A 212 -10.01 -7.88 -4.90
N ARG A 213 -9.56 -7.10 -3.91
CA ARG A 213 -10.37 -6.08 -3.25
C ARG A 213 -9.53 -4.95 -2.68
N LEU A 214 -10.19 -3.82 -2.48
CA LEU A 214 -9.67 -2.65 -1.80
C LEU A 214 -10.19 -2.62 -0.35
N GLU A 215 -9.36 -2.20 0.59
CA GLU A 215 -9.77 -2.01 1.98
C GLU A 215 -9.23 -0.67 2.50
N LEU A 216 -10.12 0.17 3.01
CA LEU A 216 -9.79 1.49 3.53
C LEU A 216 -9.95 1.48 5.05
N TYR A 217 -8.86 1.60 5.78
CA TYR A 217 -8.85 1.77 7.22
C TYR A 217 -8.59 3.24 7.53
N THR A 218 -9.46 3.90 8.29
CA THR A 218 -9.32 5.36 8.49
C THR A 218 -9.58 5.74 9.93
N THR A 219 -8.75 6.61 10.49
CA THR A 219 -8.92 7.19 11.83
C THR A 219 -9.64 8.54 11.73
N PRO A 220 -10.10 9.13 12.85
CA PRO A 220 -10.66 10.48 12.84
C PRO A 220 -9.73 11.54 12.22
N TRP A 221 -8.40 11.34 12.26
CA TRP A 221 -7.41 12.23 11.63
C TRP A 221 -7.65 12.45 10.14
N THR A 222 -8.01 11.39 9.41
CA THR A 222 -8.25 11.42 7.96
C THR A 222 -9.73 11.58 7.62
N ARG A 223 -10.65 11.25 8.57
CA ARG A 223 -12.10 11.30 8.37
C ARG A 223 -12.76 12.63 8.68
N GLU A 224 -12.25 13.41 9.63
CA GLU A 224 -13.00 14.53 10.23
C GLU A 224 -12.22 15.86 10.21
N GLY A 225 -11.01 15.88 9.67
CA GLY A 225 -10.17 17.06 9.64
C GLY A 225 -10.71 18.17 8.73
N SER A 226 -11.30 19.23 9.31
CA SER A 226 -11.73 20.45 8.58
C SER A 226 -10.59 21.12 7.80
N ARG A 227 -9.34 20.90 8.22
CA ARG A 227 -8.13 21.42 7.56
C ARG A 227 -7.75 20.67 6.28
N ARG A 228 -8.22 19.43 6.11
CA ARG A 228 -7.89 18.58 4.95
C ARG A 228 -9.17 18.00 4.33
N PRO A 229 -10.11 18.85 3.88
CA PRO A 229 -11.41 18.40 3.40
C PRO A 229 -11.32 17.52 2.15
N TRP A 230 -10.20 17.58 1.41
CA TRP A 230 -9.96 16.71 0.27
C TRP A 230 -9.86 15.24 0.66
N LEU A 231 -9.32 14.88 1.83
CA LEU A 231 -9.17 13.47 2.23
C LEU A 231 -10.52 12.76 2.27
N VAL A 232 -11.52 13.43 2.85
CA VAL A 232 -12.90 12.92 2.90
C VAL A 232 -13.49 12.86 1.50
N ARG A 233 -13.38 13.94 0.72
CA ARG A 233 -13.96 13.99 -0.63
C ARG A 233 -13.37 12.93 -1.57
N GLU A 234 -12.07 12.73 -1.52
CA GLU A 234 -11.35 11.75 -2.34
C GLU A 234 -11.66 10.32 -1.89
N ARG A 235 -11.67 10.02 -0.59
CA ARG A 235 -12.11 8.71 -0.06
C ARG A 235 -13.52 8.38 -0.52
N GLU A 236 -14.46 9.30 -0.33
CA GLU A 236 -15.85 9.10 -0.72
C GLU A 236 -15.99 8.94 -2.24
N ALA A 237 -15.20 9.67 -3.03
CA ALA A 237 -15.16 9.49 -4.48
C ALA A 237 -14.61 8.11 -4.86
N MET A 238 -13.54 7.65 -4.22
CA MET A 238 -12.96 6.33 -4.43
C MET A 238 -13.98 5.21 -4.12
N LEU A 239 -14.68 5.30 -2.98
CA LEU A 239 -15.73 4.35 -2.59
C LEU A 239 -16.88 4.31 -3.60
N ARG A 240 -17.36 5.48 -4.04
CA ARG A 240 -18.41 5.58 -5.05
C ARG A 240 -17.97 4.98 -6.38
N LEU A 241 -16.77 5.33 -6.86
CA LEU A 241 -16.25 4.82 -8.14
C LEU A 241 -16.02 3.31 -8.08
N ALA A 242 -15.46 2.79 -6.98
CA ALA A 242 -15.29 1.36 -6.77
C ALA A 242 -16.64 0.61 -6.84
N THR A 243 -17.64 1.10 -6.11
CA THR A 243 -18.99 0.53 -6.10
C THR A 243 -19.63 0.56 -7.49
N GLN A 244 -19.57 1.70 -8.19
CA GLN A 244 -20.16 1.87 -9.52
C GLN A 244 -19.52 0.99 -10.59
N ARG A 245 -18.26 0.60 -10.40
CA ARG A 245 -17.48 -0.19 -11.38
C ARG A 245 -17.27 -1.64 -10.96
N GLY A 246 -17.92 -2.09 -9.90
CA GLY A 246 -17.84 -3.48 -9.44
C GLY A 246 -16.48 -3.87 -8.87
N VAL A 247 -15.72 -2.91 -8.34
CA VAL A 247 -14.47 -3.17 -7.60
C VAL A 247 -14.83 -3.35 -6.13
N PRO A 248 -14.67 -4.56 -5.53
CA PRO A 248 -14.97 -4.76 -4.12
C PRO A 248 -14.12 -3.82 -3.26
N CYS A 249 -14.78 -3.02 -2.43
CA CYS A 249 -14.11 -2.01 -1.61
C CYS A 249 -14.78 -1.93 -0.24
N LEU A 250 -14.01 -2.20 0.81
CA LEU A 250 -14.46 -2.16 2.20
C LEU A 250 -13.95 -0.87 2.87
N HIS A 251 -14.76 -0.26 3.73
CA HIS A 251 -14.36 0.88 4.55
C HIS A 251 -14.54 0.56 6.03
N SER A 252 -13.43 0.58 6.76
CA SER A 252 -13.33 0.25 8.18
C SER A 252 -12.89 1.49 8.97
N PRO A 253 -13.82 2.23 9.60
CA PRO A 253 -13.47 3.32 10.50
C PRO A 253 -12.80 2.79 11.76
N LEU A 254 -11.51 3.08 11.93
CA LEU A 254 -10.78 2.79 13.16
C LEU A 254 -11.13 3.84 14.22
N PHE A 255 -11.19 3.41 15.47
CA PHE A 255 -11.53 4.27 16.61
C PHE A 255 -12.88 4.98 16.43
N ALA A 256 -13.88 4.27 15.89
CA ALA A 256 -15.20 4.86 15.60
C ALA A 256 -15.89 5.46 16.84
N ASP A 257 -15.60 4.92 18.03
CA ASP A 257 -16.16 5.39 19.31
C ASP A 257 -15.44 6.62 19.88
N VAL A 258 -14.34 7.06 19.26
CA VAL A 258 -13.59 8.23 19.72
C VAL A 258 -14.25 9.52 19.22
N VAL A 259 -14.75 10.32 20.15
CA VAL A 259 -15.47 11.57 19.86
C VAL A 259 -14.56 12.65 19.29
N ALA A 260 -15.01 13.31 18.22
CA ALA A 260 -14.38 14.38 17.44
C ALA A 260 -13.84 15.63 18.20
N LYS A 261 -13.96 15.69 19.54
CA LYS A 261 -13.50 16.82 20.37
C LYS A 261 -12.04 16.73 20.80
N GLN A 262 -11.22 16.02 20.04
CA GLN A 262 -9.81 15.82 20.33
C GLN A 262 -8.93 16.95 19.77
N SER A 263 -7.79 17.22 20.43
CA SER A 263 -6.84 18.18 19.91
C SER A 263 -6.20 17.65 18.61
N PRO A 264 -5.66 18.52 17.74
CA PRO A 264 -4.93 18.08 16.56
C PRO A 264 -3.76 17.13 16.87
N ARG A 265 -3.14 17.29 18.05
CA ARG A 265 -2.07 16.40 18.51
C ARG A 265 -2.61 14.99 18.81
N ASP A 266 -3.74 14.89 19.50
CA ASP A 266 -4.34 13.60 19.86
C ASP A 266 -4.79 12.83 18.62
N LEU A 267 -5.41 13.52 17.67
CA LEU A 267 -5.79 12.94 16.38
C LEU A 267 -4.56 12.46 15.60
N LEU A 268 -3.46 13.22 15.61
CA LEU A 268 -2.19 12.78 15.02
C LEU A 268 -1.64 11.54 15.74
N MET A 269 -1.81 11.38 17.05
CA MET A 269 -1.40 10.16 17.75
C MET A 269 -2.25 8.96 17.34
N LEU A 270 -3.56 9.14 17.15
CA LEU A 270 -4.44 8.08 16.64
C LEU A 270 -4.03 7.60 15.24
N HIS A 271 -3.58 8.52 14.38
CA HIS A 271 -3.05 8.18 13.07
C HIS A 271 -1.94 7.14 13.16
N PHE A 272 -0.91 7.38 14.00
CA PHE A 272 0.17 6.39 14.17
C PHE A 272 -0.31 5.11 14.87
N LYS A 273 -1.23 5.24 15.85
CA LYS A 273 -1.82 4.10 16.56
C LYS A 273 -2.76 3.26 15.69
N ALA A 274 -3.11 3.70 14.48
CA ALA A 274 -3.90 2.92 13.51
C ALA A 274 -3.32 1.51 13.30
N HIS A 275 -1.99 1.37 13.27
CA HIS A 275 -1.32 0.08 13.18
C HIS A 275 -1.74 -0.88 14.28
N LEU A 276 -1.89 -0.43 15.53
CA LEU A 276 -2.18 -1.32 16.65
C LEU A 276 -3.54 -1.98 16.49
N VAL A 277 -4.56 -1.20 16.10
CA VAL A 277 -5.91 -1.71 15.86
C VAL A 277 -5.94 -2.58 14.61
N PHE A 278 -5.27 -2.14 13.55
CA PHE A 278 -5.17 -2.91 12.31
C PHE A 278 -4.52 -4.28 12.53
N LEU A 279 -3.39 -4.33 13.24
CA LEU A 279 -2.68 -5.57 13.57
C LEU A 279 -3.51 -6.48 14.49
N ALA A 280 -4.28 -5.92 15.43
CA ALA A 280 -5.18 -6.69 16.27
C ALA A 280 -6.31 -7.34 15.44
N ASN A 281 -6.88 -6.61 14.49
CA ASN A 281 -7.90 -7.13 13.58
C ASN A 281 -7.36 -8.23 12.65
N GLU A 282 -6.15 -8.07 12.11
CA GLU A 282 -5.50 -9.12 11.31
C GLU A 282 -5.30 -10.41 12.13
N SER A 283 -4.97 -10.29 13.43
CA SER A 283 -4.79 -11.44 14.32
C SER A 283 -6.12 -12.17 14.61
N ALA A 284 -7.25 -11.46 14.55
CA ALA A 284 -8.59 -12.03 14.76
C ALA A 284 -9.19 -12.64 13.49
N ALA A 285 -8.58 -12.40 12.32
CA ALA A 285 -9.08 -12.84 11.01
C ALA A 285 -8.68 -14.28 10.63
N ASP A 286 -8.08 -15.06 11.54
CA ASP A 286 -7.87 -16.48 11.32
C ASP A 286 -9.23 -17.20 11.28
N PRO A 287 -9.58 -17.87 10.16
CA PRO A 287 -10.93 -18.33 9.93
C PRO A 287 -11.20 -19.59 10.72
N VAL A 288 -12.28 -19.58 11.50
CA VAL A 288 -13.06 -20.81 11.71
C VAL A 288 -13.43 -21.31 10.31
N ILE A 289 -12.70 -22.31 9.83
CA ILE A 289 -13.14 -23.15 8.72
C ILE A 289 -14.35 -23.89 9.25
N LEU A 290 -15.55 -23.33 9.04
CA LEU A 290 -16.77 -24.12 9.12
C LEU A 290 -16.79 -24.99 7.86
N ALA A 291 -16.56 -26.28 8.08
CA ALA A 291 -16.74 -27.37 7.14
C ALA A 291 -18.19 -27.45 6.66
#